data_AF-A0A6C0HRH5-F1
#
_entry.id   AF-A0A6C0HRH5-F1
#
_cell.length_a   1.000
_cell.length_b   1.000
_cell.length_c   1.000
_cell.angle_alpha   90.00
_cell.angle_beta   90.00
_cell.angle_gamma   90.00
#
_symmetry.space_group_name_H-M   'P 1'
#
loop_
_entity.id
_entity.type
_entity.pdbx_description
1 polymer ?
#
loop_
_entity_poly.entity_id
_entity_poly.type
_entity_poly.pdbx_seq_one_letter_code
_entity_poly.pdbx_strand_id
1 'polypeptide(L)'
;MSSDSTSIMDLPTDPVGGGSIGGNISLSANEKIGHGQGQGPSSPGGVSLDQTTIQQIVNGLQQASSTGATQLPSRDIPRNTESIMQDPQVQPTYIPPAPTKDYITEEEDNEDIIHNYNKKEQYGDSLDQLYDEIQIPLLIAVLYFLFQLPIFKRYLYKFFPALFSKDGNINLYGFVFTSALFGMLYYFLSKVMTHFSRF
;
A
#
# COMPACT_ATOMS: atom_id res chain seq x y z
N MET A 1 -20.64 0.50 5.51
CA MET A 1 -19.33 0.29 4.88
C MET A 1 -18.38 1.22 5.60
N SER A 2 -17.53 0.66 6.46
CA SER A 2 -16.54 1.36 7.29
C SER A 2 -15.43 1.88 6.40
N SER A 3 -15.19 3.19 6.46
CA SER A 3 -14.07 3.86 5.83
C SER A 3 -12.87 3.80 6.76
N ASP A 4 -12.16 2.67 6.72
CA ASP A 4 -10.85 2.48 7.35
C ASP A 4 -9.78 3.04 6.42
N SER A 5 -9.40 4.32 6.59
CA SER A 5 -8.21 4.86 5.93
C SER A 5 -6.99 4.57 6.79
N THR A 6 -6.09 3.72 6.31
CA THR A 6 -4.76 3.51 6.91
C THR A 6 -3.89 4.73 6.62
N SER A 7 -3.94 5.73 7.51
CA SER A 7 -3.02 6.86 7.43
C SER A 7 -1.59 6.39 7.78
N ILE A 8 -0.63 6.73 6.92
CA ILE A 8 0.82 6.48 7.09
C ILE A 8 1.38 7.01 8.42
N MET A 9 0.64 7.89 9.10
CA MET A 9 0.99 8.45 10.40
C MET A 9 0.72 7.53 11.59
N ASP A 10 0.05 6.38 11.39
CA ASP A 10 -0.37 5.46 12.45
C ASP A 10 0.54 4.23 12.61
N LEU A 11 1.76 4.30 12.05
CA LEU A 11 2.77 3.26 12.24
C LEU A 11 3.49 3.47 13.59
N PRO A 12 3.59 2.44 14.45
CA PRO A 12 4.39 2.51 15.65
C PRO A 12 5.86 2.69 15.29
N THR A 13 6.46 3.79 15.75
CA THR A 13 7.91 4.02 15.61
C THR A 13 8.67 3.09 16.55
N ASP A 14 9.47 2.20 15.98
CA ASP A 14 10.36 1.28 16.69
C ASP A 14 11.41 2.05 17.53
N PRO A 15 11.60 1.74 18.82
CA PRO A 15 12.62 2.37 19.65
C PRO A 15 14.07 1.99 19.30
N VAL A 16 14.33 1.04 18.39
CA VAL A 16 15.71 0.64 18.03
C VAL A 16 16.23 1.31 16.75
N GLY A 17 16.16 2.64 16.69
CA GLY A 17 16.57 3.38 15.49
C GLY A 17 16.94 4.84 15.73
N GLY A 18 17.99 5.06 16.52
CA GLY A 18 18.85 6.26 16.51
C GLY A 18 18.21 7.61 16.15
N GLY A 19 17.69 8.32 17.15
CA GLY A 19 17.25 9.70 16.96
C GLY A 19 16.57 10.31 18.18
N SER A 20 17.27 10.39 19.32
CA SER A 20 16.79 11.14 20.48
C SER A 20 17.81 12.20 20.87
N ILE A 21 17.64 13.42 20.32
CA ILE A 21 18.17 14.63 20.93
C ILE A 21 17.19 14.99 22.06
N GLY A 22 17.54 14.58 23.28
CA GLY A 22 16.81 14.98 24.50
C GLY A 22 16.31 13.80 25.33
N GLY A 23 17.21 13.15 26.08
CA GLY A 23 16.86 11.99 26.90
C GLY A 23 17.90 11.61 27.95
N ASN A 24 18.12 12.52 28.90
CA ASN A 24 18.47 12.30 30.32
C ASN A 24 19.06 10.93 30.77
N ILE A 25 20.35 10.66 30.48
CA ILE A 25 21.13 9.66 31.23
C ILE A 25 22.06 10.40 32.20
N SER A 26 21.70 10.41 33.48
CA SER A 26 22.53 10.94 34.57
C SER A 26 23.42 9.83 35.12
N LEU A 27 24.70 9.83 34.76
CA LEU A 27 25.69 8.99 35.44
C LEU A 27 26.10 9.66 36.77
N SER A 28 25.54 9.19 37.88
CA SER A 28 25.99 9.56 39.23
C SER A 28 26.98 8.50 39.74
N ALA A 29 28.27 8.78 39.63
CA ALA A 29 29.29 8.02 40.34
C ALA A 29 29.29 8.44 41.82
N ASN A 30 28.77 7.57 42.69
CA ASN A 30 28.80 7.78 44.14
C ASN A 30 30.04 7.10 44.74
N GLU A 31 31.17 7.82 44.76
CA GLU A 31 32.37 7.37 45.45
C GLU A 31 32.25 7.75 46.94
N LYS A 32 32.04 6.74 47.81
CA LYS A 32 32.10 6.94 49.26
C LYS A 32 33.57 6.90 49.70
N ILE A 33 34.18 8.07 49.85
CA ILE A 33 35.40 8.22 50.67
C ILE A 33 34.98 8.91 51.97
N GLY A 34 35.17 8.21 53.08
CA GLY A 34 34.77 8.67 54.41
C GLY A 34 35.79 9.61 55.06
N HIS A 35 35.23 10.52 55.87
CA HIS A 35 35.80 11.26 57.01
C HIS A 35 36.60 12.57 56.80
N GLY A 36 36.05 13.68 57.34
CA GLY A 36 36.79 14.53 58.30
C GLY A 36 37.06 16.03 57.99
N GLN A 37 36.03 16.88 58.14
CA GLN A 37 36.01 18.25 58.73
C GLN A 37 37.15 19.29 58.46
N GLY A 38 36.81 20.46 57.85
CA GLY A 38 37.55 21.74 58.08
C GLY A 38 37.61 22.79 56.95
N GLN A 39 36.73 23.81 57.02
CA GLN A 39 36.77 25.24 56.59
C GLN A 39 37.87 25.83 55.64
N GLY A 40 37.46 26.58 54.59
CA GLY A 40 38.23 27.68 53.94
C GLY A 40 38.28 27.70 52.39
N PRO A 41 38.31 28.87 51.68
CA PRO A 41 37.88 28.98 50.27
C PRO A 41 38.98 29.05 49.19
N SER A 42 38.57 28.74 47.95
CA SER A 42 39.05 29.21 46.63
C SER A 42 40.17 28.48 45.84
N SER A 43 39.82 28.22 44.57
CA SER A 43 40.62 27.97 43.35
C SER A 43 41.10 26.54 42.97
N PRO A 44 41.10 26.22 41.64
CA PRO A 44 41.21 24.86 41.11
C PRO A 44 42.68 24.43 40.96
N GLY A 45 43.07 23.37 41.67
CA GLY A 45 44.41 22.80 41.61
C GLY A 45 44.33 21.29 41.46
N GLY A 46 44.89 20.76 40.38
CA GLY A 46 44.92 19.33 40.08
C GLY A 46 45.53 18.52 41.21
N VAL A 47 45.04 17.28 41.36
CA VAL A 47 45.64 16.27 42.23
C VAL A 47 47.04 15.97 41.69
N SER A 48 48.05 16.68 42.20
CA SER A 48 49.43 16.30 41.98
C SER A 48 49.68 15.05 42.83
N LEU A 49 49.76 13.89 42.18
CA LEU A 49 50.23 12.67 42.82
C LEU A 49 51.66 12.91 43.30
N ASP A 50 51.82 13.09 44.61
CA ASP A 50 53.14 13.22 45.21
C ASP A 50 53.95 11.95 44.94
N GLN A 51 55.25 12.11 44.72
CA GLN A 51 56.15 11.05 44.28
C GLN A 51 56.22 9.91 45.31
N THR A 52 55.98 10.24 46.58
CA THR A 52 55.83 9.31 47.70
C THR A 52 54.58 8.43 47.58
N THR A 53 53.46 8.99 47.15
CA THR A 53 52.19 8.28 46.93
C THR A 53 52.30 7.32 45.74
N ILE A 54 53.00 7.71 44.68
CA ILE A 54 53.26 6.84 43.52
C ILE A 54 54.06 5.60 43.94
N GLN A 55 55.10 5.76 44.76
CA GLN A 55 55.90 4.64 45.26
C GLN A 55 55.09 3.68 46.13
N GLN A 56 54.18 4.21 46.96
CA GLN A 56 53.27 3.39 47.76
C GLN A 56 52.27 2.60 46.91
N ILE A 57 51.73 3.21 45.84
CA ILE A 57 50.84 2.52 44.90
C ILE A 57 51.60 1.43 44.14
N VAL A 58 52.81 1.70 43.66
CA VAL A 58 53.64 0.72 42.92
C VAL A 58 54.00 -0.48 43.81
N ASN A 59 54.39 -0.23 45.07
CA ASN A 59 54.68 -1.30 46.02
C ASN A 59 53.41 -2.09 46.38
N GLY A 60 52.28 -1.41 46.53
CA GLY A 60 50.97 -2.04 46.73
C GLY A 60 50.57 -2.94 45.56
N LEU A 61 50.79 -2.50 44.32
CA LEU A 61 50.49 -3.25 43.10
C LEU A 61 51.43 -4.45 42.91
N GLN A 62 52.73 -4.29 43.16
CA GLN A 62 53.67 -5.40 43.10
C GLN A 62 53.34 -6.45 44.15
N GLN A 63 53.03 -6.04 45.38
CA GLN A 63 52.64 -6.97 46.43
C GLN A 63 51.31 -7.66 46.10
N ALA A 64 50.30 -6.92 45.63
CA ALA A 64 49.02 -7.47 45.18
C ALA A 64 49.15 -8.40 43.96
N SER A 65 50.13 -8.16 43.08
CA SER A 65 50.44 -9.05 41.95
C SER A 65 51.11 -10.33 42.42
N SER A 66 52.05 -10.26 43.39
CA SER A 66 52.76 -11.42 43.93
C SER A 66 51.87 -12.34 44.77
N THR A 67 50.87 -11.79 45.44
CA THR A 67 49.90 -12.56 46.24
C THR A 67 48.71 -13.06 45.41
N GLY A 68 48.69 -12.77 44.09
CA GLY A 68 47.60 -13.13 43.20
C GLY A 68 46.30 -12.37 43.44
N ALA A 69 46.29 -11.33 44.28
CA ALA A 69 45.11 -10.54 44.61
C ALA A 69 44.56 -9.72 43.43
N THR A 70 45.35 -9.55 42.36
CA THR A 70 44.91 -8.92 41.10
C THR A 70 44.34 -9.93 40.08
N GLN A 71 44.44 -11.24 40.33
CA GLN A 71 43.83 -12.23 39.46
C GLN A 71 42.33 -12.30 39.77
N LEU A 72 41.52 -11.98 38.77
CA LEU A 72 40.08 -12.13 38.89
C LEU A 72 39.74 -13.62 39.09
N PRO A 73 38.95 -13.99 40.11
CA PRO A 73 38.61 -15.38 40.35
C PRO A 73 37.82 -15.93 39.15
N SER A 74 38.34 -16.98 38.52
CA SER A 74 37.70 -17.69 37.41
C SER A 74 36.52 -18.56 37.89
N ARG A 75 35.80 -18.14 38.93
CA ARG A 75 34.77 -18.94 39.60
C ARG A 75 33.57 -19.18 38.69
N ASP A 76 33.28 -18.20 37.84
CA ASP A 76 32.07 -18.18 37.02
C ASP A 76 32.42 -18.27 35.52
N ILE A 77 33.57 -18.87 35.17
CA ILE A 77 33.90 -19.20 33.76
C ILE A 77 33.48 -20.64 33.50
N PRO A 78 32.48 -20.89 32.64
CA PRO A 78 32.12 -22.23 32.22
C PRO A 78 33.32 -22.90 31.54
N ARG A 79 33.89 -23.93 32.18
CA ARG A 79 34.99 -24.72 31.59
C ARG A 79 34.50 -25.77 30.59
N ASN A 80 33.21 -26.07 30.60
CA ASN A 80 32.62 -27.00 29.66
C ASN A 80 32.08 -26.24 28.45
N THR A 81 32.78 -26.34 27.33
CA THR A 81 32.37 -25.78 26.03
C THR A 81 31.73 -26.84 25.13
N GLU A 82 31.46 -28.06 25.61
CA GLU A 82 30.91 -29.15 24.78
C GLU A 82 29.60 -28.76 24.09
N SER A 83 28.71 -28.02 24.77
CA SER A 83 27.46 -27.54 24.17
C SER A 83 27.66 -26.54 23.04
N ILE A 84 28.74 -25.75 23.08
CA ILE A 84 29.10 -24.77 22.06
C ILE A 84 29.81 -25.47 20.88
N MET A 85 30.64 -26.46 21.18
CA MET A 85 31.41 -27.22 20.18
C MET A 85 30.54 -28.20 19.36
N GLN A 86 29.38 -28.58 19.89
CA GLN A 86 28.42 -29.46 19.21
C GLN A 86 27.39 -28.70 18.38
N ASP A 87 27.31 -27.37 18.51
CA ASP A 87 26.38 -26.56 17.73
C ASP A 87 26.85 -26.48 16.27
N PRO A 88 26.07 -26.98 15.30
CA PRO A 88 26.37 -26.83 13.89
C PRO A 88 26.57 -25.37 13.48
N GLN A 89 25.89 -24.41 14.14
CA GLN A 89 25.97 -22.98 13.85
C GLN A 89 27.32 -22.34 14.19
N VAL A 90 28.15 -23.00 15.00
CA VAL A 90 29.48 -22.50 15.40
C VAL A 90 30.55 -22.91 14.37
N GLN A 91 30.23 -23.81 13.44
CA GLN A 91 31.16 -24.21 12.39
C GLN A 91 31.33 -23.09 11.35
N PRO A 92 32.58 -22.76 10.94
CA PRO A 92 32.83 -21.76 9.90
C PRO A 92 32.14 -22.03 8.55
N THR A 93 31.75 -23.28 8.30
CA THR A 93 31.09 -23.73 7.05
C THR A 93 29.59 -23.95 7.25
N TYR A 94 28.99 -23.48 8.34
CA TYR A 94 27.57 -23.65 8.58
C TYR A 94 26.73 -22.84 7.59
N ILE A 95 25.88 -23.56 6.85
CA ILE A 95 24.88 -22.97 5.96
C ILE A 95 23.52 -23.27 6.62
N PRO A 96 22.78 -22.25 7.09
CA PRO A 96 21.44 -22.46 7.64
C PRO A 96 20.55 -23.19 6.63
N PRO A 97 19.71 -24.16 7.06
CA PRO A 97 18.74 -24.77 6.16
C PRO A 97 17.82 -23.68 5.62
N ALA A 98 17.71 -23.59 4.30
CA ALA A 98 16.81 -22.64 3.68
C ALA A 98 15.38 -22.91 4.18
N PRO A 99 14.62 -21.88 4.60
CA PRO A 99 13.20 -22.05 4.82
C PRO A 99 12.59 -22.55 3.50
N THR A 100 11.80 -23.63 3.56
CA THR A 100 11.15 -24.27 2.41
C THR A 100 10.05 -23.40 1.76
N LYS A 101 10.10 -22.09 1.94
CA LYS A 101 9.31 -21.14 1.18
C LYS A 101 10.19 -20.64 0.05
N ASP A 102 10.02 -21.29 -1.08
CA ASP A 102 10.50 -20.76 -2.34
C ASP A 102 9.65 -19.52 -2.67
N TYR A 103 10.22 -18.34 -2.46
CA TYR A 103 9.56 -17.06 -2.74
C TYR A 103 9.51 -16.75 -4.25
N ILE A 104 10.07 -17.63 -5.09
CA ILE A 104 10.22 -17.44 -6.54
C ILE A 104 9.24 -18.33 -7.32
N THR A 105 8.65 -19.38 -6.71
CA THR A 105 7.64 -20.24 -7.39
C THR A 105 6.19 -19.76 -7.25
N GLU A 106 5.91 -18.77 -6.40
CA GLU A 106 4.57 -18.18 -6.24
C GLU A 106 4.43 -16.82 -6.94
N GLU A 107 5.35 -16.48 -7.86
CA GLU A 107 5.03 -15.47 -8.86
C GLU A 107 4.01 -16.11 -9.78
N GLU A 108 2.74 -15.66 -9.73
CA GLU A 108 1.76 -15.94 -10.78
C GLU A 108 2.50 -15.84 -12.12
N ASP A 109 2.62 -16.96 -12.84
CA ASP A 109 3.38 -16.99 -14.07
C ASP A 109 2.88 -15.83 -14.93
N ASN A 110 3.75 -15.04 -15.55
CA ASN A 110 3.30 -13.86 -16.31
C ASN A 110 2.21 -14.25 -17.33
N GLU A 111 2.30 -15.48 -17.82
CA GLU A 111 1.31 -16.18 -18.64
C GLU A 111 -0.08 -16.25 -17.98
N ASP A 112 -0.18 -16.61 -16.70
CA ASP A 112 -1.43 -16.69 -15.94
C ASP A 112 -2.02 -15.29 -15.69
N ILE A 113 -1.19 -14.28 -15.41
CA ILE A 113 -1.63 -12.89 -15.26
C ILE A 113 -2.23 -12.39 -16.58
N ILE A 114 -1.53 -12.64 -17.70
CA ILE A 114 -1.98 -12.28 -19.05
C ILE A 114 -3.25 -13.04 -19.42
N HIS A 115 -3.35 -14.32 -19.11
CA HIS A 115 -4.52 -15.14 -19.39
C HIS A 115 -5.74 -14.67 -18.60
N ASN A 116 -5.57 -14.36 -17.30
CA ASN A 116 -6.64 -13.80 -16.47
C ASN A 116 -7.07 -12.40 -16.90
N TYR A 117 -6.15 -11.58 -17.41
CA TYR A 117 -6.45 -10.27 -18.01
C TYR A 117 -7.28 -10.42 -19.29
N ASN A 118 -6.82 -11.23 -20.24
CA ASN A 118 -7.53 -11.50 -21.50
C ASN A 118 -8.93 -12.09 -21.26
N LYS A 119 -9.07 -12.97 -20.26
CA LYS A 119 -10.35 -13.57 -19.91
C LYS A 119 -11.33 -12.53 -19.35
N LYS A 120 -10.86 -11.53 -18.59
CA LYS A 120 -11.69 -10.43 -18.09
C LYS A 120 -12.09 -9.46 -19.21
N GLU A 121 -11.18 -9.15 -20.13
CA GLU A 121 -11.46 -8.34 -21.33
C GLU A 121 -12.55 -8.99 -22.19
N GLN A 122 -12.49 -10.32 -22.40
CA GLN A 122 -13.50 -11.05 -23.18
C GLN A 122 -14.92 -10.95 -22.63
N TYR A 123 -15.10 -10.89 -21.31
CA TYR A 123 -16.43 -10.70 -20.72
C TYR A 123 -16.94 -9.27 -20.93
N GLY A 124 -16.07 -8.26 -20.83
CA GLY A 124 -16.40 -6.87 -21.17
C GLY A 124 -16.80 -6.74 -22.63
N ASP A 125 -15.98 -7.27 -23.54
CA ASP A 125 -16.24 -7.28 -24.98
C ASP A 125 -17.56 -7.96 -25.33
N SER A 126 -17.90 -9.06 -24.65
CA SER A 126 -19.15 -9.79 -24.94
C SER A 126 -20.41 -9.00 -24.58
N LEU A 127 -20.39 -8.18 -23.52
CA LEU A 127 -21.52 -7.35 -23.13
C LEU A 127 -21.65 -6.12 -24.03
N ASP A 128 -20.53 -5.51 -24.40
CA ASP A 128 -20.49 -4.39 -25.34
C ASP A 128 -20.96 -4.83 -26.73
N GLN A 129 -20.52 -5.99 -27.19
CA GLN A 129 -20.95 -6.58 -28.46
C GLN A 129 -22.46 -6.90 -28.45
N LEU A 130 -22.99 -7.40 -27.33
CA LEU A 130 -24.42 -7.63 -27.17
C LEU A 130 -25.21 -6.31 -27.19
N TYR A 131 -24.67 -5.25 -26.57
CA TYR A 131 -25.28 -3.93 -26.57
C TYR A 131 -25.37 -3.37 -28.00
N ASP A 132 -24.27 -3.42 -28.75
CA ASP A 132 -24.21 -2.98 -30.14
C ASP A 132 -25.20 -3.74 -31.03
N GLU A 133 -25.34 -5.05 -30.82
CA GLU A 133 -26.25 -5.90 -31.60
C GLU A 133 -27.73 -5.62 -31.27
N ILE A 134 -28.09 -5.48 -29.99
CA ILE A 134 -29.49 -5.30 -29.57
C ILE A 134 -29.99 -3.85 -29.68
N GLN A 135 -29.08 -2.88 -29.68
CA GLN A 135 -29.42 -1.46 -29.72
C GLN A 135 -30.20 -1.10 -30.99
N ILE A 136 -29.77 -1.57 -32.16
CA ILE A 136 -30.42 -1.28 -33.44
C ILE A 136 -31.86 -1.82 -33.51
N PRO A 137 -32.13 -3.13 -33.26
CA PRO A 137 -33.49 -3.66 -33.31
C PRO A 137 -34.38 -3.03 -32.24
N LEU A 138 -33.85 -2.76 -31.04
CA LEU A 138 -34.59 -2.09 -29.97
C LEU A 138 -34.95 -0.65 -30.37
N LEU A 139 -34.01 0.11 -30.94
CA LEU A 139 -34.23 1.48 -31.40
C LEU A 139 -35.34 1.52 -32.47
N ILE A 140 -35.28 0.65 -33.47
CA ILE A 140 -36.27 0.59 -34.54
C ILE A 140 -37.64 0.20 -33.97
N ALA A 141 -37.71 -0.74 -33.02
CA ALA A 141 -38.95 -1.15 -32.38
C ALA A 141 -39.61 0.00 -31.61
N VAL A 142 -38.85 0.71 -30.77
CA VAL A 142 -39.35 1.87 -30.01
C VAL A 142 -39.76 3.00 -30.95
N LEU A 143 -38.94 3.30 -31.95
CA LEU A 143 -39.22 4.36 -32.92
C LEU A 143 -40.49 4.06 -33.74
N TYR A 144 -40.65 2.82 -34.20
CA TYR A 144 -41.84 2.37 -34.90
C TYR A 144 -43.08 2.46 -34.01
N PHE A 145 -42.96 2.02 -32.75
CA PHE A 145 -44.04 2.12 -31.77
C PHE A 145 -44.49 3.57 -31.56
N LEU A 146 -43.55 4.51 -31.43
CA LEU A 146 -43.86 5.94 -31.30
C LEU A 146 -44.60 6.50 -32.52
N PHE A 147 -44.19 6.14 -33.73
CA PHE A 147 -44.87 6.55 -34.97
C PHE A 147 -46.27 5.94 -35.10
N GLN A 148 -46.47 4.74 -34.55
CA GLN A 148 -47.77 4.07 -34.59
C GLN A 148 -48.79 4.69 -33.62
N LEU A 149 -48.34 5.47 -32.62
CA LEU A 149 -49.24 6.10 -31.66
C LEU A 149 -50.26 7.02 -32.35
N PRO A 150 -51.54 6.98 -31.93
CA PRO A 150 -52.57 7.86 -32.46
C PRO A 150 -52.29 9.34 -32.17
N ILE A 151 -51.55 9.62 -31.09
CA ILE A 151 -51.10 10.96 -30.72
C ILE A 151 -50.18 11.54 -31.81
N PHE A 152 -49.23 10.76 -32.32
CA PHE A 152 -48.34 11.20 -33.40
C PHE A 152 -49.15 11.55 -34.66
N LYS A 153 -50.11 10.70 -35.04
CA LYS A 153 -51.00 10.96 -36.18
C LYS A 153 -51.82 12.24 -35.99
N ARG A 154 -52.29 12.52 -34.78
CA ARG A 154 -53.00 13.77 -34.44
C ARG A 154 -52.11 15.00 -34.55
N TYR A 155 -50.85 14.92 -34.10
CA TYR A 155 -49.89 16.00 -34.29
C TYR A 155 -49.55 16.20 -35.77
N LEU A 156 -49.33 15.13 -36.52
CA LEU A 156 -49.10 15.18 -37.96
C LEU A 156 -50.25 15.89 -38.68
N TYR A 157 -51.50 15.60 -38.33
CA TYR A 157 -52.67 16.29 -38.89
C TYR A 157 -52.71 17.79 -38.55
N LYS A 158 -52.29 18.15 -37.33
CA LYS A 158 -52.27 19.56 -36.88
C LYS A 158 -51.18 20.38 -37.59
N PHE A 159 -49.99 19.82 -37.80
CA PHE A 159 -48.87 20.52 -38.44
C PHE A 159 -48.91 20.45 -39.96
N PHE A 160 -49.35 19.31 -40.51
CA PHE A 160 -49.37 19.03 -41.95
C PHE A 160 -50.74 18.49 -42.40
N PRO A 161 -51.80 19.30 -42.35
CA PRO A 161 -53.15 18.86 -42.75
C PRO A 161 -53.24 18.44 -44.22
N ALA A 162 -52.34 18.93 -45.08
CA ALA A 162 -52.27 18.58 -46.49
C ALA A 162 -51.91 17.10 -46.78
N LEU A 163 -51.35 16.38 -45.79
CA LEU A 163 -50.99 14.96 -45.94
C LEU A 163 -52.17 14.01 -45.73
N PHE A 164 -53.33 14.55 -45.33
CA PHE A 164 -54.54 13.79 -45.04
C PHE A 164 -55.60 14.03 -46.13
N SER A 165 -56.34 12.97 -46.44
CA SER A 165 -57.52 13.06 -47.31
C SER A 165 -58.64 13.83 -46.60
N LYS A 166 -59.62 14.32 -47.38
CA LYS A 166 -60.83 14.97 -46.83
C LYS A 166 -61.58 14.09 -45.82
N ASP A 167 -61.39 12.77 -45.91
CA ASP A 167 -61.99 11.77 -45.03
C ASP A 167 -61.23 11.59 -43.69
N GLY A 168 -60.16 12.35 -43.45
CA GLY A 168 -59.36 12.29 -42.21
C GLY A 168 -58.35 11.14 -42.13
N ASN A 169 -58.27 10.29 -43.17
CA ASN A 169 -57.27 9.24 -43.30
C ASN A 169 -55.99 9.75 -43.97
N ILE A 170 -54.86 9.09 -43.69
CA ILE A 170 -53.56 9.39 -44.32
C ILE A 170 -53.65 9.06 -45.82
N ASN A 171 -53.31 10.02 -46.67
CA ASN A 171 -53.24 9.81 -48.13
C ASN A 171 -51.87 9.21 -48.52
N LEU A 172 -51.70 8.79 -49.78
CA LEU A 172 -50.43 8.25 -50.29
C LEU A 172 -49.24 9.20 -50.03
N TYR A 173 -49.42 10.51 -50.22
CA TYR A 173 -48.41 11.52 -49.89
C TYR A 173 -48.06 11.51 -48.39
N GLY A 174 -49.04 11.31 -47.52
CA GLY A 174 -48.86 11.14 -46.10
C GLY A 174 -48.04 9.91 -45.77
N PHE A 175 -48.33 8.76 -46.39
CA PHE A 175 -47.52 7.55 -46.22
C PHE A 175 -46.07 7.76 -46.64
N VAL A 176 -45.83 8.28 -47.85
CA VAL A 176 -44.48 8.57 -48.36
C VAL A 176 -43.73 9.54 -47.45
N PHE A 177 -44.40 10.61 -47.01
CA PHE A 177 -43.81 11.57 -46.07
C PHE A 177 -43.46 10.92 -44.74
N THR A 178 -44.36 10.13 -44.15
CA THR A 178 -44.12 9.47 -42.87
C THR A 178 -42.98 8.45 -42.95
N SER A 179 -42.85 7.72 -44.07
CA SER A 179 -41.73 6.81 -44.31
C SER A 179 -40.40 7.55 -44.45
N ALA A 180 -40.38 8.65 -45.21
CA ALA A 180 -39.18 9.49 -45.35
C ALA A 180 -38.78 10.13 -44.01
N LEU A 181 -39.75 10.67 -43.26
CA LEU A 181 -39.54 11.23 -41.93
C LEU A 181 -39.00 10.17 -40.96
N PHE A 182 -39.57 8.96 -40.97
CA PHE A 182 -39.11 7.85 -40.15
C PHE A 182 -37.64 7.50 -40.44
N GLY A 183 -37.29 7.34 -41.73
CA GLY A 183 -35.91 7.04 -42.12
C GLY A 183 -34.93 8.16 -41.75
N MET A 184 -35.33 9.43 -41.94
CA MET A 184 -34.53 10.59 -41.55
C MET A 184 -34.32 10.64 -40.03
N LEU A 185 -35.39 10.42 -39.24
CA LEU A 185 -35.33 10.45 -37.79
C LEU A 185 -34.51 9.27 -37.25
N TYR A 186 -34.67 8.07 -37.82
CA TYR A 186 -33.86 6.90 -37.52
C TYR A 186 -32.37 7.18 -37.77
N TYR A 187 -32.02 7.69 -38.95
CA TYR A 187 -30.63 8.01 -39.28
C TYR A 187 -30.06 9.04 -38.30
N PHE A 188 -30.81 10.10 -38.00
CA PHE A 188 -30.41 11.12 -37.03
C PHE A 188 -30.20 10.53 -35.62
N LEU A 189 -31.18 9.78 -35.10
CA LEU A 189 -31.13 9.15 -33.79
C LEU A 189 -30.00 8.13 -33.71
N SER A 190 -29.82 7.29 -34.74
CA SER A 190 -28.73 6.32 -34.82
C SER A 190 -27.38 7.03 -34.76
N LYS A 191 -27.19 8.11 -35.52
CA LYS A 191 -25.93 8.88 -35.55
C LYS A 191 -25.64 9.57 -34.22
N VAL A 192 -26.67 10.08 -33.53
CA VAL A 192 -26.55 10.63 -32.17
C VAL A 192 -26.16 9.52 -31.19
N MET A 193 -26.86 8.38 -31.24
CA MET A 193 -26.63 7.29 -30.29
C MET A 193 -25.23 6.70 -30.44
N THR A 194 -24.76 6.44 -31.66
CA THR A 194 -23.38 5.99 -31.91
C THR A 194 -22.33 7.01 -31.45
N HIS A 195 -22.63 8.31 -31.50
CA HIS A 195 -21.74 9.34 -30.95
C HIS A 195 -21.67 9.31 -29.42
N PHE A 196 -22.78 8.99 -28.75
CA PHE A 196 -22.84 8.82 -27.30
C PHE A 196 -22.24 7.49 -26.85
N SER A 197 -22.41 6.39 -27.60
CA SER A 197 -21.82 5.09 -27.27
C SER A 197 -20.29 5.07 -27.37
N ARG A 198 -19.69 6.00 -28.12
CA ARG A 198 -18.24 6.12 -28.29
C ARG A 198 -17.57 6.99 -27.21
N PHE A 199 -18.35 7.70 -26.40
CA PHE A 199 -17.87 8.60 -25.34
C PHE A 199 -18.14 8.01 -23.96
#